data_AF-A0A6F8ZFZ5-F1
#
_entry.id   AF-A0A6F8ZFZ5-F1
#
_cell.length_a   1.000
_cell.length_b   1.000
_cell.length_c   1.000
_cell.angle_alpha   90.00
_cell.angle_beta   90.00
_cell.angle_gamma   90.00
#
_symmetry.space_group_name_H-M   'P 1'
#
loop_
_entity.id
_entity.type
_entity.pdbx_description
1 polymer ?
#
loop_
_entity_poly.entity_id
_entity_poly.type
_entity_poly.pdbx_seq_one_letter_code
_entity_poly.pdbx_strand_id
1 'polypeptide(L)'
;MAWPAGRGPPGSGAPARTAAGTLAGEEAAVSARLAAILARIPGAGRVHVAVTLSRTATDQYLGESGGSGGNGPLVVSTPSGGQQPVRLDELAPVVQGVVVVASGATRPLVRQELAQAVETLLNLAPYQVLILPEGL
;
A
#
# COMPACT_ATOMS: atom_id res chain seq x y z
N MET A 1 57.48 0.98 -13.80
CA MET A 1 56.14 1.54 -14.08
C MET A 1 55.21 0.97 -13.01
N ALA A 2 55.24 1.50 -11.79
CA ALA A 2 54.47 2.65 -11.29
C ALA A 2 52.97 2.34 -11.13
N TRP A 3 52.61 2.00 -9.89
CA TRP A 3 51.26 1.84 -9.33
C TRP A 3 50.59 3.22 -9.19
N PRO A 4 49.25 3.34 -9.25
CA PRO A 4 48.59 4.30 -8.37
C PRO A 4 47.54 3.62 -7.50
N ALA A 5 47.78 3.74 -6.19
CA ALA A 5 46.79 3.54 -5.16
C ALA A 5 45.70 4.61 -5.32
N GLY A 6 44.43 4.22 -5.18
CA GLY A 6 43.30 5.15 -5.37
C GLY A 6 42.01 4.71 -4.69
N ARG A 7 41.97 4.90 -3.36
CA ARG A 7 40.80 5.10 -2.48
C ARG A 7 39.83 3.93 -2.24
N GLY A 8 39.82 3.47 -0.99
CA GLY A 8 38.61 2.96 -0.32
C GLY A 8 37.58 4.07 -0.02
N PRO A 9 36.45 3.70 0.62
CA PRO A 9 35.09 4.06 0.21
C PRO A 9 34.51 5.29 0.92
N PRO A 10 33.38 5.84 0.43
CA PRO A 10 32.34 6.29 1.34
C PRO A 10 31.06 5.49 1.09
N GLY A 11 30.52 4.95 2.18
CA GLY A 11 29.23 4.28 2.15
C GLY A 11 28.08 5.22 1.81
N SER A 12 27.00 4.64 1.34
CA SER A 12 25.66 5.08 1.70
C SER A 12 24.76 3.86 1.63
N GLY A 13 24.62 3.19 2.78
CA GLY A 13 23.39 2.46 3.03
C GLY A 13 22.21 3.42 2.88
N ALA A 14 21.15 2.93 2.24
CA ALA A 14 19.80 3.51 2.15
C ALA A 14 19.62 4.73 1.21
N PRO A 15 18.54 4.73 0.39
CA PRO A 15 17.23 4.33 0.87
C PRO A 15 16.51 3.27 0.02
N ALA A 16 16.38 2.08 0.63
CA ALA A 16 15.10 1.37 0.60
C ALA A 16 13.94 2.18 1.28
N ARG A 17 14.22 3.41 1.77
CA ARG A 17 13.25 4.34 2.38
C ARG A 17 12.27 4.99 1.40
N THR A 18 12.35 4.73 0.09
CA THR A 18 11.45 5.37 -0.89
C THR A 18 10.20 4.53 -1.16
N ALA A 19 10.34 3.26 -1.56
CA ALA A 19 9.19 2.39 -1.87
C ALA A 19 8.41 1.93 -0.62
N ALA A 20 9.12 1.70 0.50
CA ALA A 20 8.47 1.41 1.78
C ALA A 20 7.76 2.66 2.35
N GLY A 21 8.27 3.85 2.04
CA GLY A 21 7.68 5.12 2.46
C GLY A 21 6.37 5.45 1.74
N THR A 22 6.28 5.16 0.43
CA THR A 22 5.02 5.33 -0.33
C THR A 22 3.94 4.37 0.15
N LEU A 23 4.26 3.08 0.34
CA LEU A 23 3.30 2.10 0.84
C LEU A 23 2.79 2.45 2.25
N ALA A 24 3.69 2.81 3.16
CA ALA A 24 3.31 3.24 4.52
C ALA A 24 2.44 4.52 4.50
N GLY A 25 2.70 5.43 3.55
CA GLY A 25 1.87 6.62 3.34
C GLY A 25 0.46 6.28 2.84
N GLU A 26 0.34 5.30 1.93
CA GLU A 26 -0.95 4.81 1.45
C GLU A 26 -1.73 4.07 2.54
N GLU A 27 -1.07 3.20 3.31
CA GLU A 27 -1.64 2.54 4.50
C GLU A 27 -2.19 3.57 5.49
N ALA A 28 -1.42 4.62 5.78
CA ALA A 28 -1.85 5.71 6.65
C ALA A 28 -3.05 6.48 6.06
N ALA A 29 -3.07 6.73 4.75
CA ALA A 29 -4.17 7.43 4.09
C ALA A 29 -5.46 6.59 4.10
N VAL A 30 -5.36 5.29 3.80
CA VAL A 30 -6.50 4.36 3.79
C VAL A 30 -7.04 4.16 5.20
N SER A 31 -6.17 3.94 6.19
CA SER A 31 -6.58 3.81 7.60
C SER A 31 -7.25 5.07 8.14
N ALA A 32 -6.74 6.26 7.84
CA ALA A 32 -7.35 7.52 8.26
C ALA A 32 -8.75 7.72 7.64
N ARG A 33 -8.92 7.39 6.36
CA ARG A 33 -10.23 7.44 5.68
C ARG A 33 -11.22 6.47 6.29
N LEU A 34 -10.81 5.22 6.55
CA LEU A 34 -11.65 4.22 7.21
C LEU A 34 -12.05 4.67 8.61
N ALA A 35 -11.11 5.16 9.41
CA ALA A 35 -11.39 5.65 10.75
C ALA A 35 -12.45 6.76 10.73
N ALA A 36 -12.34 7.71 9.78
CA ALA A 36 -13.30 8.81 9.64
C ALA A 36 -14.72 8.33 9.27
N ILE A 37 -14.83 7.28 8.44
CA ILE A 37 -16.12 6.70 8.05
C ILE A 37 -16.71 5.90 9.22
N LEU A 38 -15.92 5.02 9.84
CA LEU A 38 -16.36 4.15 10.93
C LEU A 38 -16.73 4.93 12.19
N ALA A 39 -16.10 6.08 12.45
CA ALA A 39 -16.46 6.96 13.55
C ALA A 39 -17.88 7.54 13.46
N ARG A 40 -18.52 7.50 12.28
CA ARG A 40 -19.91 7.96 12.08
C ARG A 40 -20.94 6.89 12.46
N ILE A 41 -20.50 5.65 12.72
CA ILE A 41 -21.38 4.56 13.12
C ILE A 41 -21.86 4.80 14.56
N PRO A 42 -23.18 4.79 14.82
CA PRO A 42 -23.73 5.01 16.15
C PRO A 42 -23.15 4.02 17.17
N GLY A 43 -22.52 4.57 18.22
CA GLY A 43 -21.95 3.76 19.29
C GLY A 43 -20.53 3.24 19.03
N ALA A 44 -19.90 3.52 17.88
CA ALA A 44 -18.49 3.16 17.62
C ALA A 44 -17.50 3.93 18.53
N GLY A 45 -17.80 5.22 18.80
CA GLY A 45 -16.99 6.09 19.66
C GLY A 45 -15.63 6.42 19.06
N ARG A 46 -14.55 6.36 19.84
CA ARG A 46 -13.19 6.55 19.31
C ARG A 46 -12.78 5.33 18.52
N VAL A 47 -12.30 5.54 17.29
CA VAL A 47 -11.89 4.46 16.38
C VAL A 47 -10.46 4.68 15.91
N HIS A 48 -9.63 3.65 16.04
CA HIS A 48 -8.29 3.57 15.47
C HIS A 48 -8.26 2.41 14.48
N VAL A 49 -7.67 2.65 13.31
CA VAL A 49 -7.58 1.65 12.25
C VAL A 49 -6.12 1.50 11.84
N ALA A 50 -5.69 0.26 11.66
CA ALA A 50 -4.43 -0.08 11.02
C ALA A 50 -4.74 -0.98 9.81
N VAL A 51 -4.10 -0.69 8.68
CA VAL A 51 -4.28 -1.42 7.42
C VAL A 51 -2.92 -1.88 6.96
N THR A 52 -2.83 -3.13 6.52
CA THR A 52 -1.62 -3.67 5.91
C THR A 52 -1.87 -3.90 4.43
N LEU A 53 -1.01 -3.34 3.59
CA LEU A 53 -1.05 -3.48 2.14
C LEU A 53 0.02 -4.48 1.68
N SER A 54 -0.34 -5.33 0.71
CA SER A 54 0.64 -6.17 -0.01
C SER A 54 1.28 -5.37 -1.12
N ARG A 55 2.59 -5.56 -1.26
CA ARG A 55 3.33 -5.06 -2.42
C ARG A 55 2.94 -5.90 -3.64
N THR A 56 2.28 -5.29 -4.61
CA THR A 56 2.02 -5.93 -5.90
C THR A 56 3.34 -6.11 -6.64
N ALA A 57 3.55 -7.31 -7.17
CA ALA A 57 4.81 -7.74 -7.76
C ALA A 57 5.19 -7.00 -9.06
N THR A 58 4.40 -6.04 -9.54
CA THR A 58 4.75 -5.20 -10.69
C THR A 58 5.70 -4.05 -10.31
N ASP A 59 5.73 -3.63 -9.04
CA ASP A 59 6.76 -2.71 -8.52
C ASP A 59 8.17 -3.32 -8.55
N GLN A 60 8.29 -4.64 -8.68
CA GLN A 60 9.59 -5.32 -8.78
C GLN A 60 10.23 -5.21 -10.17
N TYR A 61 9.54 -4.59 -11.16
CA TYR A 61 10.07 -4.36 -12.51
C TYR A 61 10.29 -2.87 -12.86
N LEU A 62 10.09 -1.95 -11.91
CA LEU A 62 10.51 -0.54 -12.07
C LEU A 62 11.60 -0.12 -11.08
N GLY A 63 12.39 -1.10 -10.63
CA GLY A 63 13.65 -0.89 -9.92
C GLY A 63 14.80 -1.50 -10.71
N GLU A 64 15.33 -0.74 -11.68
CA GLU A 64 16.69 -0.87 -12.22
C GLU A 64 17.02 -2.19 -12.95
N SER A 65 16.80 -2.20 -14.27
CA SER A 65 17.67 -2.97 -15.17
C SER A 65 18.10 -2.06 -16.33
N GLY A 66 19.05 -1.18 -16.02
CA GLY A 66 20.06 -0.76 -17.00
C GLY A 66 20.96 -1.96 -17.30
N GLY A 67 20.41 -2.91 -18.06
CA GLY A 67 21.08 -4.12 -18.52
C GLY A 67 20.75 -4.31 -19.99
N SER A 68 21.66 -3.86 -20.84
CA SER A 68 21.70 -4.09 -22.28
C SER A 68 21.27 -5.52 -22.65
N GLY A 69 20.12 -5.67 -23.29
CA GLY A 69 19.60 -6.98 -23.72
C GLY A 69 18.16 -6.89 -24.20
N GLY A 70 18.00 -6.54 -25.48
CA GLY A 70 16.76 -6.17 -26.17
C GLY A 70 15.47 -6.88 -25.74
N ASN A 71 14.53 -6.08 -25.26
CA ASN A 71 13.10 -6.14 -25.58
C ASN A 71 12.55 -4.73 -25.40
N GLY A 72 12.84 -3.88 -26.40
CA GLY A 72 12.35 -2.51 -26.44
C GLY A 72 10.82 -2.46 -26.62
N PRO A 73 10.17 -1.35 -26.25
CA PRO A 73 8.74 -1.18 -26.41
C PRO A 73 8.38 -1.32 -27.90
N LEU A 74 7.37 -2.14 -28.20
CA LEU A 74 6.83 -2.24 -29.55
C LEU A 74 6.10 -0.92 -29.86
N VAL A 75 6.82 0.01 -30.46
CA VAL A 75 6.26 1.25 -30.98
C VAL A 75 5.42 0.88 -32.20
N VAL A 76 4.11 0.70 -32.03
CA VAL A 76 3.20 0.62 -33.17
C VAL A 76 3.15 2.01 -33.80
N SER A 77 3.98 2.19 -34.83
CA SER A 77 3.96 3.39 -35.65
C SER A 77 2.79 3.26 -36.63
N THR A 78 1.62 3.74 -36.24
CA THR A 78 0.59 4.07 -37.22
C THR A 78 1.01 5.34 -37.97
N PRO A 79 0.86 5.42 -39.30
CA PRO A 79 1.39 6.53 -40.12
C PRO A 79 0.68 7.90 -39.91
N SER A 80 -0.06 8.07 -38.82
CA SER A 80 -0.85 9.28 -38.56
C SER A 80 -0.77 9.68 -37.08
N GLY A 81 0.33 10.35 -36.72
CA GLY A 81 0.32 11.55 -35.87
C GLY A 81 -0.47 11.57 -34.54
N GLY A 82 -0.39 10.52 -33.72
CA GLY A 82 -0.95 10.56 -32.37
C GLY A 82 -0.48 9.42 -31.51
N GLN A 83 0.72 9.52 -30.93
CA GLN A 83 1.16 8.55 -29.92
C GLN A 83 0.57 8.92 -28.57
N GLN A 84 -0.54 8.27 -28.23
CA GLN A 84 -1.08 8.29 -26.89
C GLN A 84 -0.57 7.03 -26.18
N PRO A 85 0.35 7.14 -25.21
CA PRO A 85 0.81 5.99 -24.46
C PRO A 85 -0.39 5.44 -23.67
N VAL A 86 -0.81 4.21 -23.99
CA VAL A 86 -1.77 3.48 -23.17
C VAL A 86 -1.05 3.15 -21.87
N ARG A 87 -1.44 3.86 -20.81
CA ARG A 87 -0.93 3.69 -19.45
C ARG A 87 -1.25 2.26 -19.02
N LEU A 88 -0.22 1.41 -18.88
CA LEU A 88 -0.38 0.09 -18.27
C LEU A 88 -0.98 0.32 -16.87
N ASP A 89 -2.08 -0.36 -16.57
CA ASP A 89 -2.72 -0.32 -15.25
C ASP A 89 -1.67 -0.52 -14.14
N GLU A 90 -1.41 0.52 -13.36
CA GLU A 90 -0.69 0.41 -12.10
C GLU A 90 -1.55 -0.46 -11.17
N LEU A 91 -1.17 -1.73 -11.01
CA LEU A 91 -1.86 -2.66 -10.12
C LEU A 91 -1.76 -2.12 -8.68
N ALA A 92 -2.83 -1.49 -8.21
CA ALA A 92 -2.91 -0.98 -6.84
C ALA A 92 -2.64 -2.09 -5.82
N PRO A 93 -1.97 -1.76 -4.71
CA PRO A 93 -1.65 -2.75 -3.68
C PRO A 93 -2.93 -3.33 -3.06
N VAL A 94 -2.95 -4.65 -2.86
CA VAL A 94 -4.10 -5.36 -2.28
C VAL A 94 -4.02 -5.30 -0.76
N VAL A 95 -5.13 -4.96 -0.10
CA VAL A 95 -5.22 -4.99 1.37
C VAL A 95 -5.12 -6.43 1.87
N GLN A 96 -4.17 -6.69 2.77
CA GLN A 96 -3.93 -8.01 3.37
C GLN A 96 -4.72 -8.22 4.68
N GLY A 97 -4.97 -7.13 5.40
CA GLY A 97 -5.69 -7.21 6.66
C GLY A 97 -5.90 -5.85 7.29
N VAL A 98 -6.87 -5.81 8.20
CA VAL A 98 -7.28 -4.62 8.92
C VAL A 98 -7.51 -4.95 10.39
N VAL A 99 -6.97 -4.09 11.24
CA VAL A 99 -7.27 -4.11 12.68
C VAL A 99 -7.98 -2.83 13.05
N VAL A 100 -9.12 -2.94 13.72
CA VAL A 100 -9.91 -1.83 14.22
C VAL A 100 -9.98 -1.91 15.74
N VAL A 101 -9.58 -0.83 16.42
CA VAL A 101 -9.81 -0.64 17.85
C VAL A 101 -10.89 0.41 18.00
N ALA A 102 -12.00 0.06 18.65
CA ALA A 102 -13.09 0.99 18.87
C ALA A 102 -13.56 0.97 20.33
N SER A 103 -13.77 2.13 20.94
CA SER A 103 -14.33 2.22 22.31
C SER A 103 -15.71 1.54 22.40
N GLY A 104 -16.46 1.55 21.28
CA GLY A 104 -17.76 0.90 21.12
C GLY A 104 -17.73 -0.62 20.95
N ALA A 105 -16.57 -1.22 20.66
CA ALA A 105 -16.47 -2.65 20.32
C ALA A 105 -16.71 -3.61 21.51
N THR A 106 -16.94 -3.07 22.71
CA THR A 106 -17.46 -3.82 23.87
C THR A 106 -18.86 -4.37 23.61
N ARG A 107 -19.67 -3.67 22.79
CA ARG A 107 -21.02 -4.11 22.42
C ARG A 107 -20.95 -5.07 21.23
N PRO A 108 -21.48 -6.31 21.32
CA PRO A 108 -21.42 -7.27 20.23
C PRO A 108 -22.07 -6.79 18.93
N LEU A 109 -23.19 -6.06 19.01
CA LEU A 109 -23.88 -5.49 17.84
C LEU A 109 -23.00 -4.46 17.10
N VAL A 110 -22.39 -3.52 17.84
CA VAL A 110 -21.49 -2.51 17.25
C VAL A 110 -20.26 -3.17 16.63
N ARG A 111 -19.71 -4.20 17.30
CA ARG A 111 -18.58 -4.96 16.77
C ARG A 111 -18.93 -5.66 15.46
N GLN A 112 -20.13 -6.24 15.34
CA GLN A 112 -20.60 -6.85 14.10
C GLN A 112 -20.78 -5.80 12.99
N GLU A 113 -21.43 -4.68 13.28
CA GLU A 113 -21.64 -3.60 12.30
C GLU A 113 -20.31 -3.04 11.77
N LEU A 114 -19.34 -2.83 12.66
CA LEU A 114 -18.00 -2.40 12.27
C LEU A 114 -17.30 -3.44 11.38
N ALA A 115 -17.42 -4.73 11.69
CA ALA A 115 -16.80 -5.80 10.91
C ALA A 115 -17.40 -5.85 9.50
N GLN A 116 -18.73 -5.87 9.41
CA GLN A 116 -19.44 -5.88 8.12
C GLN A 116 -19.13 -4.63 7.29
N ALA A 117 -18.99 -3.46 7.92
CA ALA A 117 -18.62 -2.24 7.23
C ALA A 117 -17.21 -2.35 6.62
N VAL A 118 -16.23 -2.85 7.37
CA VAL A 118 -14.85 -3.03 6.87
C VAL A 118 -14.79 -4.07 5.75
N GLU A 119 -15.45 -5.22 5.94
CA GLU A 119 -15.55 -6.29 4.95
C GLU A 119 -16.11 -5.77 3.62
N THR A 120 -17.19 -4.97 3.68
CA THR A 120 -17.87 -4.42 2.50
C THR A 120 -17.06 -3.31 1.83
N LEU A 121 -16.43 -2.42 2.61
CA LEU A 121 -15.67 -1.28 2.08
C LEU A 121 -14.37 -1.71 1.38
N LEU A 122 -13.71 -2.74 1.91
CA LEU A 122 -12.41 -3.19 1.43
C LEU A 122 -12.46 -4.53 0.70
N ASN A 123 -13.66 -5.10 0.54
CA ASN A 123 -13.88 -6.41 -0.06
C ASN A 123 -12.99 -7.51 0.57
N LEU A 124 -12.95 -7.52 1.90
CA LEU A 124 -12.11 -8.43 2.69
C LEU A 124 -12.90 -9.63 3.19
N ALA A 125 -12.20 -10.74 3.36
CA ALA A 125 -12.77 -11.90 4.03
C ALA A 125 -12.81 -11.69 5.56
N PRO A 126 -13.75 -12.33 6.28
CA PRO A 126 -13.91 -12.14 7.74
C PRO A 126 -12.65 -12.45 8.56
N TYR A 127 -11.81 -13.38 8.10
CA TYR A 127 -10.56 -13.73 8.78
C TYR A 127 -9.45 -12.67 8.64
N GLN A 128 -9.64 -11.67 7.77
CA GLN A 128 -8.69 -10.58 7.54
C GLN A 128 -9.04 -9.33 8.37
N VAL A 129 -10.18 -9.34 9.06
CA VAL A 129 -10.70 -8.22 9.83
C VAL A 129 -10.72 -8.59 11.31
N LEU A 130 -10.00 -7.81 12.13
CA LEU A 130 -9.99 -7.98 13.58
C LEU A 130 -10.52 -6.72 14.25
N ILE A 131 -11.52 -6.87 15.13
CA ILE A 131 -12.10 -5.75 15.88
C ILE A 131 -11.95 -5.99 17.38
N LEU A 132 -11.34 -5.01 18.05
CA LEU A 132 -11.01 -5.06 19.47
C LEU A 132 -11.61 -3.86 20.21
N PRO A 133 -12.06 -4.05 21.46
CA PRO A 133 -12.37 -2.92 22.33
C PRO A 133 -11.10 -2.14 22.70
N GLU A 134 -11.25 -0.84 22.93
CA GLU A 134 -10.18 -0.01 23.51
C GLU A 134 -9.86 -0.51 24.93
N GLY A 135 -8.60 -0.91 25.17
CA GLY A 135 -8.12 -1.28 26.51
C GLY A 135 -7.77 -0.02 27.30
N LEU A 136 -8.41 0.15 28.46
CA LEU A 136 -8.06 1.15 29.46
C LEU A 136 -6.79 0.77 30.23
#